data_AF-A0AAF1AQG6-F1
#
_entry.id   AF-A0AAF1AQG6-F1
#
_cell.length_a   1.000
_cell.length_b   1.000
_cell.length_c   1.000
_cell.angle_alpha   90.00
_cell.angle_beta   90.00
_cell.angle_gamma   90.00
#
_symmetry.space_group_name_H-M   'P 1'
#
loop_
_entity.id
_entity.type
_entity.pdbx_description
1 polymer ?
#
loop_
_entity_poly.entity_id
_entity_poly.type
_entity_poly.pdbx_seq_one_letter_code
_entity_poly.pdbx_strand_id
1 'polypeptide(L)'
;MEEITTRDENTNICSNGPSLFSAQRLGAGPPTTLSGTGTDRMAFLQANITRDNTKIVNGATVGERNVFQLDQGLFIGSKFPFFNRHQLTYTKFLQLKAVEEGAGKSPPPVLVLHGHYGGCVGDLPSYDAFTLGGPYSVRGYNMGEIGAARNIVEVAAELRVPVGNTHVYAFAEHGNDLGSSKEVKGNPTEAYSRMGQGSSYGIGVKVGMVRTEYAIDHNSGTGAVFLRFGDRF
;
A
#
# COMPACT_ATOMS: atom_id res chain seq x y z
N MET A 1 18.93 9.87 -13.38
CA MET A 1 19.27 10.86 -12.34
C MET A 1 18.01 11.63 -12.06
N GLU A 2 17.58 11.67 -10.81
CA GLU A 2 16.36 12.31 -10.33
C GLU A 2 16.72 13.36 -9.29
N GLU A 3 15.97 14.46 -9.26
CA GLU A 3 16.07 15.51 -8.27
C GLU A 3 14.70 15.70 -7.63
N ILE A 4 14.66 15.53 -6.31
CA ILE A 4 13.45 15.66 -5.50
C ILE A 4 13.58 16.94 -4.70
N THR A 5 12.68 17.89 -4.93
CA THR A 5 12.60 19.14 -4.17
C THR A 5 11.25 19.21 -3.48
N THR A 6 11.29 19.39 -2.17
CA THR A 6 10.10 19.48 -1.33
C THR A 6 9.74 20.95 -1.10
N ARG A 7 8.45 21.27 -1.27
CA ARG A 7 7.94 22.65 -1.19
C ARG A 7 6.75 22.73 -0.24
N ASP A 8 6.62 23.88 0.43
CA ASP A 8 5.45 24.22 1.23
C ASP A 8 4.28 24.73 0.36
N GLU A 9 3.17 25.06 1.01
CA GLU A 9 1.97 25.66 0.40
C GLU A 9 2.22 27.00 -0.30
N ASN A 10 3.29 27.71 0.09
CA ASN A 10 3.74 28.96 -0.50
C ASN A 10 4.84 28.74 -1.55
N THR A 11 5.07 27.51 -1.98
CA THR A 11 6.09 27.07 -2.96
C THR A 11 7.56 27.28 -2.56
N ASN A 12 7.81 27.62 -1.29
CA ASN A 12 9.17 27.74 -0.78
C ASN A 12 9.76 26.35 -0.50
N ILE A 13 11.08 26.21 -0.68
CA ILE A 13 11.78 24.97 -0.35
C ILE A 13 11.68 24.75 1.16
N CYS A 14 11.21 23.57 1.55
CA CYS A 14 10.92 23.26 2.95
C CYS A 14 11.72 22.03 3.38
N SER A 15 12.60 22.17 4.37
CA SER A 15 13.44 21.08 4.87
C SER A 15 12.72 20.14 5.85
N ASN A 16 11.57 20.55 6.37
CA ASN A 16 10.89 19.90 7.48
C ASN A 16 9.36 20.01 7.34
N GLY A 17 8.64 18.94 7.65
CA GLY A 17 7.18 18.96 7.68
C GLY A 17 6.59 19.75 8.87
N PRO A 18 5.26 19.94 8.88
CA PRO A 18 4.57 20.51 10.04
C PRO A 18 4.64 19.56 11.24
N SER A 19 4.79 20.12 12.45
CA SER A 19 4.70 19.36 13.71
C SER A 19 3.27 19.38 14.24
N LEU A 20 2.72 18.23 14.63
CA LEU A 20 1.43 18.13 15.33
C LEU A 20 1.56 18.23 16.86
N PHE A 21 2.77 18.16 17.43
CA PHE A 21 2.97 18.26 18.87
C PHE A 21 3.06 19.72 19.33
N SER A 22 2.19 20.04 20.30
CA SER A 22 2.00 21.34 20.96
C SER A 22 3.29 22.06 21.32
N ALA A 23 3.36 23.36 20.97
CA ALA A 23 4.00 24.54 21.59
C ALA A 23 5.25 24.46 22.53
N GLN A 24 5.77 23.30 22.91
CA GLN A 24 6.90 23.12 23.85
C GLN A 24 8.14 22.48 23.22
N ARG A 25 8.08 22.11 21.94
CA ARG A 25 9.28 21.95 21.10
C ARG A 25 9.13 22.89 19.91
N LEU A 26 9.78 24.05 19.98
CA LEU A 26 10.05 24.96 18.85
C LEU A 26 11.00 24.29 17.83
N GLY A 27 10.62 23.12 17.34
CA GLY A 27 11.36 22.35 16.35
C GLY A 27 10.51 22.16 15.11
N ALA A 28 11.11 22.38 13.95
CA ALA A 28 10.51 22.00 12.68
C ALA A 28 10.18 20.49 12.71
N GLY A 29 9.07 20.07 12.07
CA GLY A 29 8.64 18.66 12.07
C GLY A 29 9.61 17.72 11.36
N PRO A 30 9.21 16.47 11.06
CA PRO A 30 10.14 15.48 10.49
C PRO A 30 10.78 16.00 9.19
N PRO A 31 12.08 15.75 8.95
CA PRO A 31 12.76 16.22 7.75
C PRO A 31 12.11 15.62 6.50
N THR A 32 11.92 16.47 5.50
CA THR A 32 11.28 16.12 4.22
C THR A 32 12.22 15.37 3.27
N THR A 33 13.53 15.59 3.42
CA THR A 33 14.58 14.93 2.62
C THR A 33 15.65 14.25 3.48
N LEU A 34 16.37 13.31 2.88
CA LEU A 34 17.46 12.60 3.54
C LEU A 34 18.67 13.51 3.78
N SER A 35 18.98 14.43 2.88
CA SER A 35 19.99 15.48 3.12
C SER A 35 19.59 16.45 4.23
N GLY A 36 18.28 16.67 4.42
CA GLY A 36 17.74 17.69 5.33
C GLY A 36 17.79 19.12 4.79
N THR A 37 18.09 19.32 3.50
CA THR A 37 18.11 20.65 2.86
C THR A 37 16.81 21.00 2.15
N GLY A 38 15.88 20.05 2.04
CA GLY A 38 14.68 20.17 1.22
C GLY A 38 14.86 19.74 -0.24
N THR A 39 16.10 19.48 -0.69
CA THR A 39 16.42 18.96 -2.03
C THR A 39 17.40 17.80 -1.98
N ASP A 40 17.04 16.67 -2.60
CA ASP A 40 17.90 15.51 -2.79
C ASP A 40 18.12 15.21 -4.27
N ARG A 41 19.31 14.72 -4.62
CA ARG A 41 19.65 14.24 -5.96
C ARG A 41 20.11 12.80 -5.88
N MET A 42 19.57 11.93 -6.71
CA MET A 42 19.94 10.51 -6.73
C MET A 42 19.94 9.91 -8.13
N ALA A 43 20.67 8.82 -8.29
CA ALA A 43 20.52 7.91 -9.40
C ALA A 43 20.02 6.57 -8.85
N PHE A 44 19.12 5.91 -9.58
CA PHE A 44 18.62 4.61 -9.18
C PHE A 44 18.53 3.67 -10.37
N LEU A 45 18.58 2.37 -10.08
CA LEU A 45 18.31 1.29 -11.01
C LEU A 45 17.11 0.51 -10.50
N GLN A 46 16.10 0.32 -11.35
CA GLN A 46 14.90 -0.43 -11.03
C GLN A 46 14.83 -1.71 -11.87
N ALA A 47 14.50 -2.82 -11.22
CA ALA A 47 14.19 -4.09 -11.84
C ALA A 47 12.82 -4.58 -11.37
N ASN A 48 12.00 -5.10 -12.28
CA ASN A 48 10.68 -5.64 -11.97
C ASN A 48 10.52 -7.00 -12.66
N ILE A 49 10.21 -8.03 -11.88
CA ILE A 49 9.95 -9.38 -12.33
C ILE A 49 8.50 -9.69 -12.01
N THR A 50 7.69 -9.88 -13.05
CA THR A 50 6.28 -10.25 -12.92
C THR A 50 6.07 -11.65 -13.48
N ARG A 51 5.46 -12.53 -12.68
CA ARG A 51 5.00 -13.85 -13.11
C ARG A 51 3.49 -13.92 -12.95
N ASP A 52 2.80 -14.02 -14.07
CA ASP A 52 1.34 -14.11 -14.13
C ASP A 52 0.91 -15.46 -14.69
N ASN A 53 0.32 -16.28 -13.82
CA ASN A 53 -0.26 -17.59 -14.14
C ASN A 53 -1.79 -17.56 -13.96
N THR A 54 -2.41 -16.39 -14.10
CA THR A 54 -3.87 -16.25 -14.00
C THR A 54 -4.57 -16.68 -15.28
N LYS A 55 -5.78 -17.21 -15.12
CA LYS A 55 -6.70 -17.60 -16.19
C LYS A 55 -8.11 -17.16 -15.83
N ILE A 56 -8.93 -16.95 -16.86
CA ILE A 56 -10.34 -16.58 -16.68
C ILE A 56 -11.19 -17.82 -16.86
N VAL A 57 -11.91 -18.22 -15.80
CA VAL A 57 -12.85 -19.36 -15.80
C VAL A 57 -14.25 -18.81 -15.62
N ASN A 58 -15.09 -18.89 -16.67
CA ASN A 58 -16.46 -18.36 -16.69
C ASN A 58 -16.57 -16.90 -16.18
N GLY A 59 -15.58 -16.06 -16.51
CA GLY A 59 -15.52 -14.65 -16.11
C GLY A 59 -14.87 -14.38 -14.74
N ALA A 60 -14.50 -15.42 -13.98
CA ALA A 60 -13.76 -15.28 -12.73
C ALA A 60 -12.26 -15.53 -12.93
N THR A 61 -11.41 -14.66 -12.38
CA THR A 61 -9.95 -14.85 -12.36
C THR A 61 -9.57 -15.97 -11.38
N VAL A 62 -8.77 -16.93 -11.85
CA VAL A 62 -8.24 -18.07 -11.08
C VAL A 62 -6.74 -18.21 -11.39
N GLY A 63 -5.94 -18.62 -10.41
CA GLY A 63 -4.50 -18.81 -10.59
C GLY A 63 -3.69 -17.97 -9.61
N GLU A 64 -2.50 -17.54 -10.02
CA GLU A 64 -1.61 -16.75 -9.15
C GLU A 64 -0.86 -15.67 -9.95
N ARG A 65 -0.58 -14.56 -9.29
CA ARG A 65 0.19 -13.44 -9.82
C ARG A 65 1.22 -13.00 -8.78
N ASN A 66 2.47 -12.95 -9.22
CA ASN A 66 3.62 -12.60 -8.39
C ASN A 66 4.34 -11.42 -9.01
N VAL A 67 4.70 -10.44 -8.19
CA VAL A 67 5.47 -9.27 -8.63
C VAL A 67 6.61 -9.07 -7.63
N PHE A 68 7.83 -9.02 -8.13
CA PHE A 68 9.01 -8.66 -7.35
C PHE A 68 9.64 -7.42 -7.96
N GLN A 69 9.82 -6.37 -7.15
CA GLN A 69 10.43 -5.12 -7.55
C GLN A 69 11.68 -4.86 -6.70
N LEU A 70 12.73 -4.37 -7.34
CA LEU A 70 14.00 -4.04 -6.71
C LEU A 70 14.46 -2.68 -7.22
N ASP A 71 14.63 -1.73 -6.31
CA ASP A 71 15.14 -0.39 -6.58
C ASP A 71 16.47 -0.21 -5.83
N GLN A 72 17.57 -0.07 -6.57
CA GLN A 72 18.89 0.24 -6.02
C GLN A 72 19.16 1.73 -6.23
N GLY A 73 19.13 2.51 -5.15
CA GLY A 73 19.38 3.94 -5.16
C GLY A 73 20.78 4.31 -4.65
N LEU A 74 21.35 5.35 -5.24
CA LEU A 74 22.58 6.01 -4.81
C LEU A 74 22.40 7.52 -4.91
N PHE A 75 22.54 8.21 -3.79
CA PHE A 75 22.47 9.66 -3.73
C PHE A 75 23.77 10.32 -4.18
N ILE A 76 23.63 11.52 -4.72
CA ILE A 76 24.70 12.31 -5.31
C ILE A 76 24.95 13.51 -4.39
N GLY A 77 26.12 13.57 -3.77
CA GLY A 77 26.47 14.61 -2.80
C GLY A 77 27.51 14.13 -1.79
N SER A 78 27.70 14.89 -0.71
CA SER A 78 28.84 14.75 0.20
C SER A 78 28.82 13.51 1.13
N LYS A 79 27.69 12.78 1.22
CA LYS A 79 27.58 11.57 2.07
C LYS A 79 27.30 10.28 1.31
N PHE A 80 27.03 10.36 0.01
CA PHE A 80 26.66 9.24 -0.87
C PHE A 80 25.76 8.16 -0.21
N PRO A 81 24.62 8.53 0.41
CA PRO A 81 23.71 7.52 0.94
C PRO A 81 23.28 6.55 -0.16
N PHE A 82 23.09 5.29 0.21
CA PHE A 82 22.64 4.25 -0.71
C PHE A 82 21.53 3.44 -0.04
N PHE A 83 20.60 2.97 -0.86
CA PHE A 83 19.53 2.12 -0.38
C PHE A 83 19.20 1.04 -1.40
N ASN A 84 18.70 -0.07 -0.89
CA ASN A 84 18.08 -1.12 -1.67
C ASN A 84 16.65 -1.26 -1.17
N ARG A 85 15.68 -0.91 -2.02
CA ARG A 85 14.26 -1.07 -1.73
C ARG A 85 13.73 -2.26 -2.50
N HIS A 86 13.04 -3.16 -1.82
CA HIS A 86 12.49 -4.37 -2.43
C HIS A 86 11.04 -4.54 -2.05
N GLN A 87 10.23 -4.96 -3.02
CA GLN A 87 8.81 -5.22 -2.82
C GLN A 87 8.47 -6.58 -3.40
N LEU A 88 7.71 -7.35 -2.64
CA LEU A 88 7.18 -8.64 -3.05
C LEU A 88 5.67 -8.61 -2.89
N THR A 89 4.96 -8.81 -3.99
CA THR A 89 3.51 -8.99 -4.02
C THR A 89 3.17 -10.39 -4.49
N TYR A 90 2.35 -11.09 -3.71
CA TYR A 90 1.84 -12.42 -4.02
C TYR A 90 0.31 -12.39 -3.96
N THR A 91 -0.36 -12.65 -5.08
CA THR A 91 -1.82 -12.75 -5.15
C THR A 91 -2.22 -14.12 -5.69
N LYS A 92 -3.08 -14.83 -4.97
CA LYS A 92 -3.62 -16.14 -5.37
C LYS A 92 -5.13 -16.12 -5.42
N PHE A 93 -5.68 -16.53 -6.55
CA PHE A 93 -7.10 -16.66 -6.81
C PHE A 93 -7.49 -18.14 -6.77
N LEU A 94 -8.01 -18.58 -5.63
CA LEU A 94 -8.40 -19.96 -5.38
C LEU A 94 -9.85 -20.20 -5.80
N GLN A 95 -10.05 -21.09 -6.76
CA GLN A 95 -11.38 -21.58 -7.11
C GLN A 95 -11.91 -22.51 -6.03
N LEU A 96 -12.99 -22.11 -5.34
CA LEU A 96 -13.54 -22.90 -4.22
C LEU A 96 -14.43 -24.06 -4.69
N LYS A 97 -14.99 -23.97 -5.89
CA LYS A 97 -15.85 -25.00 -6.47
C LYS A 97 -15.48 -25.24 -7.93
N ALA A 98 -15.28 -26.51 -8.28
CA ALA A 98 -15.16 -26.92 -9.67
C ALA A 98 -16.47 -26.62 -10.42
N VAL A 99 -16.35 -25.93 -11.56
CA VAL A 99 -17.49 -25.62 -12.44
C VAL A 99 -17.14 -26.10 -13.84
N GLU A 100 -18.16 -26.47 -14.61
CA GLU A 100 -17.99 -26.74 -16.03
C GLU A 100 -17.61 -25.44 -16.75
N GLU A 101 -16.54 -25.48 -17.54
CA GLU A 101 -16.10 -24.35 -18.35
C GLU A 101 -16.98 -24.25 -19.61
N GLY A 102 -17.54 -23.08 -19.88
CA GLY A 102 -18.36 -22.88 -21.08
C GLY A 102 -19.12 -21.56 -21.10
N ALA A 103 -19.47 -21.11 -22.31
CA ALA A 103 -20.26 -19.90 -22.50
C ALA A 103 -21.62 -20.02 -21.80
N GLY A 104 -21.98 -19.03 -20.97
CA GLY A 104 -23.25 -19.00 -20.23
C GLY A 104 -23.29 -19.84 -18.94
N LYS A 105 -22.20 -20.51 -18.57
CA LYS A 105 -22.08 -21.22 -17.28
C LYS A 105 -21.79 -20.24 -16.14
N SER A 106 -22.26 -20.55 -14.94
CA SER A 106 -22.06 -19.68 -13.78
C SER A 106 -20.58 -19.58 -13.39
N PRO A 107 -20.11 -18.41 -12.92
CA PRO A 107 -18.76 -18.27 -12.39
C PRO A 107 -18.60 -19.16 -11.14
N PRO A 108 -17.39 -19.66 -10.84
CA PRO A 108 -17.12 -20.27 -9.54
C PRO A 108 -16.97 -19.20 -8.45
N PRO A 109 -17.30 -19.51 -7.17
CA PRO A 109 -16.84 -18.72 -6.05
C PRO A 109 -15.30 -18.75 -5.96
N VAL A 110 -14.70 -17.59 -5.71
CA VAL A 110 -13.23 -17.43 -5.68
C VAL A 110 -12.82 -16.82 -4.34
N LEU A 111 -11.84 -17.43 -3.68
CA LEU A 111 -11.13 -16.84 -2.55
C LEU A 111 -9.85 -16.21 -3.09
N VAL A 112 -9.71 -14.90 -2.93
CA VAL A 112 -8.49 -14.16 -3.23
C VAL A 112 -7.69 -14.04 -1.94
N LEU A 113 -6.44 -14.48 -1.99
CA LEU A 113 -5.45 -14.25 -0.94
C LEU A 113 -4.36 -13.35 -1.50
N HIS A 114 -4.03 -12.29 -0.79
CA HIS A 114 -3.03 -11.33 -1.19
C HIS A 114 -2.08 -11.07 -0.03
N GLY A 115 -0.79 -11.07 -0.35
CA GLY A 115 0.28 -10.68 0.56
C GLY A 115 1.16 -9.67 -0.14
N HIS A 116 1.50 -8.60 0.55
CA HIS A 116 2.44 -7.60 0.10
C HIS A 116 3.46 -7.35 1.20
N TYR A 117 4.74 -7.43 0.83
CA TYR A 117 5.87 -7.09 1.68
C TYR A 117 6.68 -6.02 0.98
N GLY A 118 6.94 -4.93 1.68
CA GLY A 118 7.87 -3.88 1.26
C GLY A 118 9.00 -3.83 2.28
N GLY A 119 10.23 -3.68 1.83
CA GLY A 119 11.38 -3.52 2.70
C GLY A 119 12.45 -2.63 2.10
N CYS A 120 13.29 -2.08 2.97
CA CYS A 120 14.44 -1.31 2.54
C CYS A 120 15.64 -1.52 3.46
N VAL A 121 16.80 -1.77 2.84
CA VAL A 121 18.10 -1.83 3.49
C VAL A 121 18.90 -0.59 3.09
N GLY A 122 19.51 0.08 4.06
CA GLY A 122 20.30 1.30 3.85
C GLY A 122 19.54 2.58 4.20
N ASP A 123 19.85 3.67 3.52
CA ASP A 123 19.38 5.01 3.83
C ASP A 123 18.11 5.37 3.05
N LEU A 124 16.96 4.89 3.55
CA LEU A 124 15.66 5.20 2.95
C LEU A 124 15.27 6.67 3.20
N PRO A 125 15.05 7.49 2.16
CA PRO A 125 14.54 8.85 2.35
C PRO A 125 13.07 8.83 2.78
N SER A 126 12.65 9.86 3.53
CA SER A 126 11.28 9.95 4.07
C SER A 126 10.18 9.95 2.99
N TYR A 127 10.48 10.45 1.78
CA TYR A 127 9.54 10.47 0.66
C TYR A 127 9.40 9.13 -0.08
N ASP A 128 10.35 8.19 0.10
CA ASP A 128 10.25 6.82 -0.43
C ASP A 128 9.83 5.80 0.64
N ALA A 129 9.51 6.27 1.86
CA ALA A 129 9.00 5.41 2.92
C ALA A 129 7.72 4.70 2.49
N PHE A 130 7.58 3.44 2.86
CA PHE A 130 6.37 2.68 2.60
C PHE A 130 5.23 3.24 3.44
N THR A 131 4.11 3.54 2.78
CA THR A 131 2.92 4.06 3.44
C THR A 131 1.90 2.94 3.64
N LEU A 132 1.31 2.88 4.84
CA LEU A 132 0.25 1.93 5.18
C LEU A 132 -1.09 2.66 5.29
N GLY A 133 -2.14 2.04 4.75
CA GLY A 133 -3.49 2.58 4.70
C GLY A 133 -3.80 3.18 3.33
N GLY A 134 -5.04 3.00 2.90
CA GLY A 134 -5.53 3.50 1.63
C GLY A 134 -6.17 2.42 0.76
N PRO A 135 -6.77 2.81 -0.37
CA PRO A 135 -7.49 1.92 -1.26
C PRO A 135 -6.65 0.80 -1.87
N TYR A 136 -5.34 1.01 -1.99
CA TYR A 136 -4.39 0.05 -2.55
C TYR A 136 -3.51 -0.65 -1.50
N SER A 137 -3.77 -0.39 -0.23
CA SER A 137 -3.16 -0.99 0.96
C SER A 137 -4.29 -1.66 1.78
N VAL A 138 -4.56 -1.17 2.99
CA VAL A 138 -5.67 -1.56 3.86
C VAL A 138 -6.85 -0.62 3.63
N ARG A 139 -7.95 -1.14 3.09
CA ARG A 139 -9.18 -0.39 2.79
C ARG A 139 -9.82 0.17 4.06
N GLY A 140 -10.61 1.23 3.93
CA GLY A 140 -11.24 1.92 5.07
C GLY A 140 -10.36 3.01 5.69
N TYR A 141 -9.04 2.86 5.62
CA TYR A 141 -8.08 3.90 6.02
C TYR A 141 -7.80 4.87 4.88
N ASN A 142 -7.45 6.11 5.21
CA ASN A 142 -6.86 7.06 4.28
C ASN A 142 -5.42 6.67 3.92
N MET A 143 -4.92 7.26 2.84
CA MET A 143 -3.55 7.05 2.37
C MET A 143 -2.53 7.37 3.47
N GLY A 144 -1.74 6.38 3.88
CA GLY A 144 -0.69 6.56 4.89
C GLY A 144 -1.19 6.76 6.33
N GLU A 145 -2.50 6.63 6.58
CA GLU A 145 -3.11 6.86 7.91
C GLU A 145 -2.55 5.90 8.97
N ILE A 146 -2.24 4.66 8.61
CA ILE A 146 -1.72 3.65 9.54
C ILE A 146 -0.26 3.94 9.92
N GLY A 147 0.56 4.36 8.96
CA GLY A 147 1.99 4.58 9.22
C GLY A 147 2.83 4.86 7.97
N ALA A 148 4.07 5.30 8.21
CA ALA A 148 5.13 5.37 7.21
C ALA A 148 6.36 4.63 7.75
N ALA A 149 6.90 3.66 7.01
CA ALA A 149 7.87 2.70 7.54
C ALA A 149 8.93 2.28 6.52
N ARG A 150 10.02 1.64 6.99
CA ARG A 150 11.05 1.06 6.11
C ARG A 150 10.68 -0.33 5.63
N ASN A 151 9.99 -1.08 6.47
CA ASN A 151 9.52 -2.41 6.21
C ASN A 151 8.02 -2.46 6.53
N ILE A 152 7.23 -3.07 5.67
CA ILE A 152 5.80 -3.25 5.85
C ILE A 152 5.41 -4.66 5.47
N VAL A 153 4.36 -5.16 6.11
CA VAL A 153 3.64 -6.35 5.64
C VAL A 153 2.16 -6.05 5.61
N GLU A 154 1.52 -6.48 4.53
CA GLU A 154 0.09 -6.36 4.32
C GLU A 154 -0.45 -7.72 3.88
N VAL A 155 -1.57 -8.11 4.45
CA VAL A 155 -2.28 -9.33 4.09
C VAL A 155 -3.75 -9.01 3.86
N ALA A 156 -4.33 -9.62 2.84
CA ALA A 156 -5.73 -9.44 2.50
C ALA A 156 -6.34 -10.77 2.05
N ALA A 157 -7.57 -11.01 2.48
CA ALA A 157 -8.41 -12.09 2.01
C ALA A 157 -9.73 -11.52 1.50
N GLU A 158 -10.17 -11.93 0.32
CA GLU A 158 -11.44 -11.51 -0.27
C GLU A 158 -12.18 -12.72 -0.85
N LEU A 159 -13.34 -13.03 -0.28
CA LEU A 159 -14.24 -14.07 -0.77
C LEU A 159 -15.22 -13.45 -1.75
N ARG A 160 -15.21 -13.91 -3.00
CA ARG A 160 -16.12 -13.47 -4.07
C ARG A 160 -17.12 -14.58 -4.38
N VAL A 161 -18.40 -14.26 -4.29
CA VAL A 161 -19.51 -15.19 -4.56
C VAL A 161 -20.38 -14.61 -5.68
N PRO A 162 -20.55 -15.33 -6.80
CA PRO A 162 -21.48 -14.92 -7.85
C PRO A 162 -22.93 -15.10 -7.41
N VAL A 163 -23.75 -14.07 -7.60
CA VAL A 163 -25.19 -14.04 -7.29
C VAL A 163 -25.92 -13.49 -8.52
N GLY A 164 -26.51 -14.39 -9.31
CA GLY A 164 -27.12 -14.03 -10.60
C GLY A 164 -26.09 -13.42 -11.56
N ASN A 165 -26.34 -12.20 -12.02
CA ASN A 165 -25.45 -11.46 -12.94
C ASN A 165 -24.47 -10.53 -12.20
N THR A 166 -24.33 -10.66 -10.88
CA THR A 166 -23.56 -9.77 -10.00
C THR A 166 -22.61 -10.58 -9.12
N HIS A 167 -21.56 -9.96 -8.58
CA HIS A 167 -20.71 -10.59 -7.57
C HIS A 167 -20.87 -9.87 -6.24
N VAL A 168 -21.11 -10.61 -5.17
CA VAL A 168 -20.97 -10.10 -3.81
C VAL A 168 -19.62 -10.56 -3.27
N TYR A 169 -19.01 -9.76 -2.42
CA TYR A 169 -17.76 -10.12 -1.78
C TYR A 169 -17.68 -9.63 -0.35
N ALA A 170 -16.91 -10.36 0.44
CA ALA A 170 -16.51 -9.96 1.78
C ALA A 170 -14.99 -9.99 1.85
N PHE A 171 -14.39 -9.09 2.60
CA PHE A 171 -12.94 -9.01 2.74
C PHE A 171 -12.51 -8.72 4.17
N ALA A 172 -11.28 -9.12 4.46
CA ALA A 172 -10.55 -8.76 5.67
C ALA A 172 -9.08 -8.49 5.30
N GLU A 173 -8.52 -7.43 5.86
CA GLU A 173 -7.19 -6.91 5.54
C GLU A 173 -6.48 -6.47 6.82
N HIS A 174 -5.16 -6.61 6.84
CA HIS A 174 -4.32 -6.16 7.93
C HIS A 174 -2.98 -5.65 7.39
N GLY A 175 -2.50 -4.53 7.93
CA GLY A 175 -1.20 -3.95 7.63
C GLY A 175 -0.41 -3.68 8.90
N ASN A 176 0.91 -3.87 8.84
CA ASN A 176 1.82 -3.69 9.97
C ASN A 176 3.18 -3.15 9.51
N ASP A 177 3.74 -2.20 10.26
CA ASP A 177 5.02 -1.51 9.98
C ASP A 177 6.27 -2.28 10.45
N LEU A 178 6.09 -3.47 11.01
CA LEU A 178 7.13 -4.33 11.57
C LEU A 178 8.03 -3.61 12.60
N GLY A 179 7.52 -2.56 13.25
CA GLY A 179 8.27 -1.71 14.18
C GLY A 179 9.37 -0.87 13.52
N SER A 180 9.38 -0.76 12.19
CA SER A 180 10.43 -0.08 11.42
C SER A 180 10.13 1.39 11.14
N SER A 181 8.96 1.91 11.54
CA SER A 181 8.63 3.33 11.41
C SER A 181 9.60 4.27 12.13
N LYS A 182 10.11 3.87 13.29
CA LYS A 182 11.13 4.61 14.05
C LYS A 182 12.46 4.80 13.30
N GLU A 183 12.72 3.95 12.31
CA GLU A 183 13.95 3.98 11.52
C GLU A 183 13.82 4.96 10.33
N VAL A 184 12.60 5.39 10.00
CA VAL A 184 12.39 6.46 9.03
C VAL A 184 12.82 7.79 9.66
N LYS A 185 13.59 8.59 8.93
CA LYS A 185 14.17 9.83 9.44
C LYS A 185 13.07 10.77 9.95
N GLY A 186 13.10 11.10 11.24
CA GLY A 186 12.10 11.94 11.90
C GLY A 186 10.88 11.21 12.47
N ASN A 187 10.83 9.87 12.37
CA ASN A 187 9.74 9.02 12.83
C ASN A 187 8.33 9.61 12.55
N PRO A 188 7.91 9.72 11.28
CA PRO A 188 6.62 10.34 10.93
C PRO A 188 5.43 9.65 11.59
N THR A 189 5.47 8.33 11.76
CA THR A 189 4.39 7.57 12.43
C THR A 189 4.18 8.08 13.86
N GLU A 190 5.24 8.20 14.65
CA GLU A 190 5.13 8.75 16.01
C GLU A 190 4.81 10.25 16.00
N ALA A 191 5.47 11.03 15.12
CA ALA A 191 5.26 12.46 15.00
C ALA A 191 3.80 12.84 14.68
N TYR A 192 3.09 11.96 13.96
CA TYR A 192 1.69 12.12 13.62
C TYR A 192 0.74 11.23 14.44
N SER A 193 1.21 10.60 15.53
CA SER A 193 0.42 9.74 16.41
C SER A 193 -0.34 8.62 15.68
N ARG A 194 0.30 8.05 14.66
CA ARG A 194 -0.22 6.90 13.91
C ARG A 194 0.09 5.61 14.67
N MET A 195 -0.75 4.59 14.46
CA MET A 195 -0.69 3.35 15.24
C MET A 195 0.39 2.36 14.80
N GLY A 196 0.91 2.47 13.56
CA GLY A 196 1.90 1.54 13.00
C GLY A 196 1.31 0.20 12.52
N GLN A 197 0.06 -0.10 12.88
CA GLN A 197 -0.70 -1.25 12.41
C GLN A 197 -2.19 -0.93 12.31
N GLY A 198 -2.90 -1.68 11.48
CA GLY A 198 -4.35 -1.48 11.30
C GLY A 198 -5.00 -2.66 10.60
N SER A 199 -6.22 -2.98 11.03
CA SER A 199 -7.08 -4.00 10.43
C SER A 199 -8.32 -3.36 9.83
N SER A 200 -8.84 -3.98 8.78
CA SER A 200 -10.10 -3.61 8.14
C SER A 200 -10.86 -4.83 7.70
N TYR A 201 -12.17 -4.73 7.69
CA TYR A 201 -13.03 -5.73 7.07
C TYR A 201 -14.25 -5.05 6.47
N GLY A 202 -14.86 -5.72 5.50
CA GLY A 202 -15.97 -5.12 4.80
C GLY A 202 -16.68 -6.08 3.88
N ILE A 203 -17.75 -5.56 3.29
CA ILE A 203 -18.56 -6.25 2.29
C ILE A 203 -18.77 -5.33 1.10
N GLY A 204 -19.00 -5.92 -0.06
CA GLY A 204 -19.27 -5.15 -1.24
C GLY A 204 -19.98 -5.93 -2.32
N VAL A 205 -20.44 -5.18 -3.32
CA VAL A 205 -21.12 -5.68 -4.49
C VAL A 205 -20.39 -5.14 -5.72
N LYS A 206 -20.21 -5.99 -6.73
CA LYS A 206 -19.61 -5.66 -8.01
C LYS A 206 -20.59 -5.91 -9.14
N VAL A 207 -20.96 -4.84 -9.83
CA VAL A 207 -21.84 -4.85 -11.01
C VAL A 207 -21.03 -4.35 -12.21
N GLY A 208 -20.72 -5.27 -13.14
CA GLY A 208 -19.81 -4.96 -14.25
C GLY A 208 -18.42 -4.53 -13.76
N MET A 209 -18.01 -3.31 -14.09
CA MET A 209 -16.73 -2.73 -13.66
C MET A 209 -16.83 -1.92 -12.37
N VAL A 210 -18.04 -1.69 -11.85
CA VAL A 210 -18.25 -0.84 -10.67
C VAL A 210 -18.32 -1.71 -9.42
N ARG A 211 -17.61 -1.28 -8.39
CA ARG A 211 -17.58 -1.89 -7.07
C ARG A 211 -18.08 -0.88 -6.05
N THR A 212 -19.07 -1.27 -5.27
CA THR A 212 -19.50 -0.54 -4.07
C THR A 212 -19.16 -1.38 -2.87
N GLU A 213 -18.42 -0.83 -1.92
CA GLU A 213 -18.01 -1.52 -0.70
C GLU A 213 -18.26 -0.67 0.54
N TYR A 214 -18.61 -1.32 1.64
CA TYR A 214 -18.62 -0.75 2.98
C TYR A 214 -17.46 -1.37 3.75
N ALA A 215 -16.52 -0.54 4.19
CA ALA A 215 -15.33 -0.95 4.92
C ALA A 215 -15.37 -0.36 6.33
N ILE A 216 -14.98 -1.16 7.32
CA ILE A 216 -14.86 -0.75 8.73
C ILE A 216 -13.39 -0.68 9.08
N ASP A 217 -12.95 0.51 9.50
CA ASP A 217 -11.65 0.72 10.11
C ASP A 217 -11.71 0.30 11.59
N HIS A 218 -10.84 -0.65 11.97
CA HIS A 218 -10.78 -1.15 13.32
C HIS A 218 -10.12 -0.19 14.34
N ASN A 219 -9.20 0.67 13.90
CA ASN A 219 -8.50 1.60 14.80
C ASN A 219 -9.43 2.73 15.23
N SER A 220 -10.21 3.31 14.30
CA SER A 220 -11.16 4.37 14.62
C SER A 220 -12.56 3.86 14.99
N GLY A 221 -12.88 2.61 14.62
CA GLY A 221 -14.22 2.03 14.75
C GLY A 221 -15.23 2.64 13.78
N THR A 222 -14.78 3.41 12.80
CA THR A 222 -15.65 4.08 11.82
C THR A 222 -15.83 3.24 10.57
N GLY A 223 -16.98 3.41 9.91
CA GLY A 223 -17.29 2.73 8.65
C GLY A 223 -17.54 3.74 7.54
N ALA A 224 -17.09 3.43 6.33
CA ALA A 224 -17.25 4.27 5.15
C ALA A 224 -17.66 3.46 3.93
N VAL A 225 -18.47 4.08 3.06
CA VAL A 225 -18.88 3.53 1.77
C VAL A 225 -17.96 4.08 0.68
N PHE A 226 -17.45 3.19 -0.17
CA PHE A 226 -16.58 3.54 -1.29
C PHE A 226 -17.18 3.05 -2.61
N LEU A 227 -17.08 3.89 -3.63
CA LEU A 227 -17.35 3.54 -5.02
C LEU A 227 -16.02 3.45 -5.77
N ARG A 228 -15.76 2.32 -6.43
CA ARG A 228 -14.52 2.05 -7.16
C ARG A 228 -14.79 1.48 -8.54
N PHE A 229 -13.82 1.67 -9.43
CA PHE A 229 -13.84 1.12 -10.78
C PHE A 229 -12.72 0.10 -10.94
N GLY A 230 -13.03 -1.02 -11.60
CA GLY A 230 -12.09 -2.10 -11.85
C GLY A 230 -11.98 -3.11 -10.72
N ASP A 231 -11.00 -3.99 -10.83
CA ASP A 231 -10.65 -4.96 -9.79
C ASP A 231 -9.56 -4.43 -8.86
N ARG A 232 -9.59 -4.94 -7.63
CA ARG A 232 -8.63 -4.59 -6.58
C ARG A 232 -7.27 -5.28 -6.76
N PHE A 233 -7.31 -6.51 -7.29
CA PHE A 233 -6.21 -7.45 -7.44
C PHE A 233 -6.15 -7.98 -8.86
#